data_AF-A0A0M8TD88-F1
#
_entry.id   AF-A0A0M8TD88-F1
#
_cell.length_a   1.000
_cell.length_b   1.000
_cell.length_c   1.000
_cell.angle_alpha   90.00
_cell.angle_beta   90.00
_cell.angle_gamma   90.00
#
_symmetry.space_group_name_H-M   'P 1'
#
loop_
_entity.id
_entity.type
_entity.pdbx_description
1 polymer ?
#
loop_
_entity_poly.entity_id
_entity_poly.type
_entity_poly.pdbx_seq_one_letter_code
_entity_poly.pdbx_strand_id
1 'polypeptide(L)'
;MLGYAMGELHDASLVSAALKMAVAMRGGAVDGVIFHGDRGSEYTSETYNNLCGRLGVVQSMGCVGSALDNAAAESFHSTIKVEYIRRHRFTTRAEARLKIATWIVDFFNRYRRHSAADGLPPVEFERIINQKRAGARSRAQAA
;
A
#
# COMPACT_ATOMS: atom_id res chain seq x y z
N MET A 1 4.88 2.39 -0.39
CA MET A 1 4.09 1.18 -0.71
C MET A 1 4.41 0.11 0.33
N LEU A 2 3.40 -0.42 1.03
CA LEU A 2 3.59 -1.36 2.14
C LEU A 2 3.40 -2.82 1.77
N GLY A 3 2.49 -3.10 0.84
CA GLY A 3 2.24 -4.45 0.36
C GLY A 3 1.74 -4.39 -1.07
N TYR A 4 2.10 -5.40 -1.85
CA TYR A 4 1.67 -5.55 -3.24
C TYR A 4 1.62 -7.04 -3.58
N ALA A 5 0.80 -7.38 -4.58
CA ALA A 5 0.75 -8.71 -5.14
C ALA A 5 0.55 -8.60 -6.65
N MET A 6 1.02 -9.61 -7.39
CA MET A 6 0.90 -9.66 -8.84
C MET A 6 0.38 -11.03 -9.24
N GLY A 7 -0.76 -11.06 -9.92
CA GLY A 7 -1.46 -12.26 -10.34
C GLY A 7 -1.97 -12.16 -11.78
N GLU A 8 -2.58 -13.24 -12.25
CA GLU A 8 -3.26 -13.30 -13.56
C GLU A 8 -4.70 -12.84 -13.48
N LEU A 9 -5.33 -13.09 -12.34
CA LEU A 9 -6.72 -12.78 -12.08
C LEU A 9 -6.80 -11.62 -11.11
N HIS A 10 -7.79 -10.77 -11.34
CA HIS A 10 -8.20 -9.73 -10.41
C HIS A 10 -9.26 -10.34 -9.49
N ASP A 11 -8.82 -10.88 -8.34
CA ASP A 11 -9.66 -11.63 -7.41
C ASP A 11 -9.37 -11.34 -5.93
N ALA A 12 -10.21 -11.88 -5.05
CA ALA A 12 -10.09 -11.75 -3.60
C ALA A 12 -8.75 -12.30 -3.07
N SER A 13 -8.19 -13.33 -3.71
CA SER A 13 -6.92 -13.93 -3.31
C SER A 13 -5.75 -12.98 -3.54
N LEU A 14 -5.76 -12.28 -4.67
CA LEU A 14 -4.74 -11.30 -5.02
C LEU A 14 -4.72 -10.13 -4.04
N VAL A 15 -5.87 -9.51 -3.76
CA VAL A 15 -5.94 -8.40 -2.80
C VAL A 15 -5.65 -8.86 -1.37
N SER A 16 -6.04 -10.09 -1.02
CA SER A 16 -5.69 -10.71 0.26
C SER A 16 -4.18 -10.88 0.43
N ALA A 17 -3.47 -11.27 -0.63
CA ALA A 17 -2.01 -11.41 -0.60
C ALA A 17 -1.32 -10.05 -0.40
N ALA A 18 -1.80 -9.00 -1.06
CA ALA A 18 -1.28 -7.64 -0.87
C ALA A 18 -1.48 -7.14 0.57
N LEU A 19 -2.67 -7.37 1.15
CA LEU A 19 -2.96 -7.01 2.54
C LEU A 19 -2.04 -7.77 3.51
N LYS A 20 -1.89 -9.10 3.35
CA LYS A 20 -1.00 -9.92 4.19
C LYS A 20 0.44 -9.42 4.15
N MET A 21 0.94 -9.04 2.98
CA MET A 21 2.27 -8.45 2.85
C MET A 21 2.38 -7.13 3.62
N ALA A 22 1.38 -6.25 3.49
CA ALA A 22 1.37 -4.97 4.21
C ALA A 22 1.36 -5.17 5.75
N VAL A 23 0.58 -6.14 6.24
CA VAL A 23 0.54 -6.49 7.67
C VAL A 23 1.88 -7.05 8.14
N ALA A 24 2.50 -7.95 7.38
CA ALA A 24 3.82 -8.48 7.69
C ALA A 24 4.88 -7.36 7.75
N MET A 25 4.83 -6.40 6.82
CA MET A 25 5.70 -5.21 6.82
C MET A 25 5.49 -4.29 8.02
N ARG A 26 4.36 -4.41 8.73
CA ARG A 26 4.06 -3.71 9.99
C ARG A 26 4.36 -4.55 11.24
N GLY A 27 4.94 -5.73 11.08
CA GLY A 27 5.24 -6.64 12.19
C GLY A 27 4.00 -7.33 12.77
N GLY A 28 2.88 -7.37 12.03
CA GLY A 28 1.65 -8.03 12.46
C GLY A 28 0.73 -7.19 13.35
N ALA A 29 1.20 -6.08 13.91
CA ALA A 29 0.42 -5.21 14.78
C ALA A 29 -0.42 -4.21 13.95
N VAL A 30 -1.62 -4.62 13.54
CA VAL A 30 -2.55 -3.81 12.74
C VAL A 30 -3.98 -3.79 13.28
N ASP A 31 -4.19 -4.24 14.51
CA ASP A 31 -5.50 -4.20 15.14
C ASP A 31 -6.04 -2.76 15.20
N GLY A 32 -7.29 -2.58 14.78
CA GLY A 32 -7.94 -1.27 14.65
C GLY A 32 -7.48 -0.43 13.45
N VAL A 33 -6.54 -0.90 12.62
CA VAL A 33 -6.13 -0.18 11.40
C VAL A 33 -7.29 -0.17 10.41
N ILE A 34 -7.57 1.01 9.86
CA ILE A 34 -8.59 1.17 8.83
C ILE A 34 -8.02 0.81 7.46
N PHE A 35 -8.58 -0.21 6.81
CA PHE A 35 -8.43 -0.42 5.38
C PHE A 35 -9.53 0.36 4.66
N HIS A 36 -9.14 1.45 3.99
CA HIS A 36 -10.04 2.21 3.15
C HIS A 36 -9.84 1.80 1.68
N GLY A 37 -10.90 1.27 1.05
CA GLY A 37 -10.89 0.84 -0.34
C GLY A 37 -12.12 1.32 -1.11
N ASP A 38 -12.15 1.03 -2.41
CA ASP A 38 -13.37 1.19 -3.19
C ASP A 38 -14.36 0.03 -2.92
N ARG A 39 -15.45 -0.03 -3.71
CA ARG A 39 -16.47 -1.07 -3.62
C ARG A 39 -16.25 -2.24 -4.58
N GLY A 40 -15.01 -2.55 -4.95
CA GLY A 40 -14.67 -3.72 -5.75
C GLY A 40 -15.25 -5.02 -5.18
N SER A 41 -15.63 -5.96 -6.06
CA SER A 41 -16.19 -7.26 -5.63
C SER A 41 -15.19 -8.08 -4.82
N GLU A 42 -13.89 -7.89 -5.08
CA GLU A 42 -12.80 -8.49 -4.35
C GLU A 42 -12.70 -7.99 -2.89
N TYR A 43 -12.92 -6.69 -2.66
CA TYR A 43 -12.88 -6.09 -1.31
C TYR A 43 -14.16 -6.34 -0.51
N THR A 44 -15.27 -6.59 -1.19
CA THR A 44 -16.56 -6.92 -0.55
C THR A 44 -16.78 -8.43 -0.39
N SER A 45 -15.89 -9.25 -0.95
CA SER A 45 -15.95 -10.71 -0.88
C SER A 45 -15.87 -11.23 0.56
N GLU A 46 -16.54 -12.35 0.83
CA GLU A 46 -16.47 -13.03 2.13
C GLU A 46 -15.04 -13.41 2.50
N THR A 47 -14.24 -13.84 1.52
CA THR A 47 -12.82 -14.19 1.72
C THR A 47 -12.03 -13.01 2.28
N TYR A 48 -12.23 -11.81 1.72
CA TYR A 48 -11.52 -10.62 2.15
C TYR A 48 -12.03 -10.12 3.50
N ASN A 49 -13.34 -10.11 3.72
CA ASN A 49 -13.95 -9.72 5.00
C ASN A 49 -13.46 -10.62 6.15
N ASN A 50 -13.43 -11.94 5.93
CA ASN A 50 -12.90 -12.90 6.92
C ASN A 50 -11.40 -12.69 7.19
N LEU A 51 -10.62 -12.30 6.18
CA LEU A 51 -9.22 -11.95 6.38
C LEU A 51 -9.08 -10.68 7.23
N CYS A 52 -9.82 -9.61 6.93
CA CYS A 52 -9.81 -8.38 7.71
C CYS A 52 -10.18 -8.65 9.17
N GLY A 53 -11.25 -9.40 9.42
CA GLY A 53 -11.66 -9.80 10.77
C GLY A 53 -10.57 -10.55 11.54
N ARG A 54 -9.90 -11.52 10.92
CA ARG A 54 -8.78 -12.26 11.56
C ARG A 54 -7.57 -11.38 11.87
N LEU A 55 -7.34 -10.34 11.09
CA LEU A 55 -6.20 -9.43 11.25
C LEU A 55 -6.52 -8.23 12.17
N GLY A 56 -7.77 -8.07 12.61
CA GLY A 56 -8.21 -6.89 13.37
C GLY A 56 -8.33 -5.62 12.52
N VAL A 57 -8.35 -5.75 11.19
CA VAL A 57 -8.44 -4.64 10.25
C VAL A 57 -9.90 -4.21 10.09
N VAL A 58 -10.16 -2.91 10.27
CA VAL A 58 -11.48 -2.31 10.11
C VAL A 58 -11.66 -1.88 8.65
N GLN A 59 -12.62 -2.46 7.96
CA GLN A 59 -12.92 -2.06 6.59
C GLN A 59 -13.73 -0.76 6.56
N SER A 60 -13.33 0.14 5.68
CA SER A 60 -14.03 1.36 5.31
C SER A 60 -14.08 1.43 3.79
N MET A 61 -15.21 1.87 3.23
CA MET A 61 -15.37 2.00 1.79
C MET A 61 -15.77 3.41 1.42
N GLY A 62 -15.23 3.90 0.30
CA GLY A 62 -15.56 5.23 -0.24
C GLY A 62 -17.06 5.42 -0.50
N CYS A 63 -17.51 6.65 -0.69
CA CYS A 63 -18.91 6.94 -1.05
C CYS A 63 -19.21 6.48 -2.48
N VAL A 64 -20.47 6.12 -2.77
CA VAL A 64 -20.86 5.75 -4.15
C VAL A 64 -20.67 6.98 -5.04
N GLY A 65 -19.93 6.82 -6.14
CA GLY A 65 -19.65 7.90 -7.08
C GLY A 65 -18.53 8.88 -6.69
N SER A 66 -17.77 8.60 -5.62
CA SER A 66 -16.61 9.43 -5.22
C SER A 66 -15.32 8.85 -5.79
N ALA A 67 -14.78 9.48 -6.84
CA ALA A 67 -13.47 9.11 -7.40
C ALA A 67 -12.29 9.52 -6.48
N LEU A 68 -12.53 10.43 -5.52
CA LEU A 68 -11.47 10.95 -4.64
C LEU A 68 -10.98 9.89 -3.65
N ASP A 69 -11.84 8.96 -3.26
CA ASP A 69 -11.53 7.93 -2.26
C ASP A 69 -10.45 6.95 -2.75
N ASN A 70 -10.35 6.75 -4.07
CA ASN A 70 -9.35 5.89 -4.70
C ASN A 70 -8.10 6.64 -5.20
N ALA A 71 -8.06 7.98 -5.04
CA ALA A 71 -7.04 8.82 -5.69
C ALA A 71 -5.60 8.44 -5.30
N ALA A 72 -5.37 7.99 -4.06
CA ALA A 72 -4.05 7.55 -3.61
C ALA A 72 -3.57 6.30 -4.35
N ALA A 73 -4.45 5.31 -4.54
CA ALA A 73 -4.13 4.11 -5.30
C ALA A 73 -3.97 4.44 -6.79
N GLU A 74 -4.83 5.25 -7.37
CA GLU A 74 -4.74 5.66 -8.78
C GLU A 74 -3.47 6.46 -9.07
N SER A 75 -3.07 7.34 -8.16
CA SER A 75 -1.81 8.09 -8.26
C SER A 75 -0.60 7.16 -8.34
N PHE A 76 -0.55 6.11 -7.51
CA PHE A 76 0.49 5.09 -7.60
C PHE A 76 0.46 4.36 -8.95
N HIS A 77 -0.71 3.88 -9.39
CA HIS A 77 -0.84 3.16 -10.65
C HIS A 77 -0.46 4.01 -11.87
N SER A 78 -0.82 5.29 -11.87
CA SER A 78 -0.40 6.25 -12.90
C SER A 78 1.12 6.41 -12.91
N THR A 79 1.71 6.60 -11.73
CA THR A 79 3.15 6.77 -11.53
C THR A 79 3.94 5.59 -12.11
N ILE A 80 3.65 4.36 -11.66
CA ILE A 80 4.40 3.19 -12.12
C ILE A 80 4.24 2.93 -13.62
N LYS A 81 3.05 3.23 -14.17
CA LYS A 81 2.79 3.09 -15.61
C LYS A 81 3.69 4.03 -16.41
N VAL A 82 3.78 5.30 -16.02
CA VAL A 82 4.52 6.33 -16.76
C VAL A 82 6.03 6.21 -16.56
N GLU A 83 6.47 5.99 -15.33
CA GLU A 83 7.88 6.01 -14.98
C GLU A 83 8.59 4.69 -15.29
N TYR A 84 7.88 3.56 -15.22
CA TYR A 84 8.49 2.25 -15.39
C TYR A 84 7.86 1.44 -16.52
N ILE A 85 6.59 1.06 -16.42
CA ILE A 85 5.99 0.03 -17.31
C ILE A 85 6.03 0.45 -18.78
N ARG A 86 5.64 1.68 -19.12
CA ARG A 86 5.64 2.17 -20.52
C ARG A 86 7.05 2.27 -21.13
N ARG A 87 8.09 2.28 -20.31
CA ARG A 87 9.49 2.44 -20.74
C ARG A 87 10.24 1.11 -20.86
N HIS A 88 9.60 0.00 -20.48
CA HIS A 88 10.23 -1.31 -20.45
C HIS A 88 9.40 -2.32 -21.25
N ARG A 89 10.08 -3.24 -21.91
CA ARG A 89 9.46 -4.46 -22.43
C ARG A 89 9.94 -5.64 -21.60
N PHE A 90 9.04 -6.57 -21.35
CA PHE A 90 9.31 -7.79 -20.59
C PHE A 90 9.09 -8.97 -21.51
N THR A 91 10.03 -9.90 -21.50
CA THR A 91 9.94 -11.14 -22.28
C THR A 91 9.03 -12.14 -21.59
N THR A 92 9.00 -12.16 -20.25
CA THR A 92 8.16 -13.09 -19.49
C THR A 92 7.39 -12.39 -18.35
N ARG A 93 6.29 -12.99 -17.90
CA ARG A 93 5.55 -12.54 -16.71
C ARG A 93 6.42 -12.60 -15.45
N ALA A 94 7.28 -13.61 -15.32
CA ALA A 94 8.20 -13.75 -14.19
C ALA A 94 9.20 -12.59 -14.15
N GLU A 95 9.78 -12.23 -15.30
CA GLU A 95 10.65 -11.07 -15.43
C GLU A 95 9.93 -9.77 -15.05
N ALA A 96 8.71 -9.57 -15.58
CA ALA A 96 7.90 -8.38 -15.24
C ALA A 96 7.66 -8.29 -13.73
N ARG A 97 7.30 -9.41 -13.08
CA ARG A 97 7.08 -9.47 -11.62
C ARG A 97 8.33 -9.10 -10.85
N LEU A 98 9.48 -9.67 -11.19
CA LEU A 98 10.74 -9.37 -10.52
C LEU A 98 11.10 -7.88 -10.69
N LYS A 99 11.09 -7.38 -11.92
CA LYS A 99 11.45 -5.99 -12.24
C LYS A 99 10.53 -4.96 -11.59
N ILE A 100 9.22 -5.22 -11.59
CA ILE A 100 8.23 -4.36 -10.92
C ILE A 100 8.44 -4.38 -9.41
N ALA A 101 8.64 -5.56 -8.81
CA ALA A 101 8.93 -5.67 -7.37
C ALA A 101 10.20 -4.92 -6.98
N THR A 102 11.28 -5.09 -7.74
CA THR A 102 12.53 -4.33 -7.58
C THR A 102 12.29 -2.83 -7.70
N TRP A 103 11.53 -2.38 -8.70
CA TRP A 103 11.22 -0.96 -8.83
C TRP A 103 10.44 -0.42 -7.63
N ILE A 104 9.47 -1.17 -7.09
CA ILE A 104 8.70 -0.75 -5.91
C ILE A 104 9.61 -0.65 -4.66
N VAL A 105 10.39 -1.70 -4.39
CA VAL A 105 11.16 -1.80 -3.15
C VAL A 105 12.41 -0.93 -3.19
N ASP A 106 13.17 -1.01 -4.27
CA ASP A 106 14.49 -0.39 -4.35
C ASP A 106 14.43 1.05 -4.87
N PHE A 107 13.49 1.39 -5.75
CA PHE A 107 13.41 2.75 -6.29
C PHE A 107 12.27 3.57 -5.67
N PHE A 108 11.02 3.13 -5.81
CA PHE A 108 9.84 3.89 -5.38
C PHE A 108 9.88 4.19 -3.88
N ASN A 109 10.15 3.19 -3.05
CA ASN A 109 10.14 3.37 -1.59
C ASN A 109 11.38 4.11 -1.05
N ARG A 110 12.55 3.97 -1.70
CA ARG A 110 13.83 4.43 -1.15
C ARG A 110 14.40 5.70 -1.77
N TYR A 111 14.09 5.98 -3.03
CA TYR A 111 14.73 7.09 -3.76
C TYR A 111 13.76 8.02 -4.49
N ARG A 112 12.59 7.52 -4.91
CA ARG A 112 11.64 8.33 -5.65
C ARG A 112 11.13 9.48 -4.79
N ARG A 113 11.13 10.71 -5.32
CA ARG A 113 10.63 11.90 -4.62
C ARG A 113 9.11 12.03 -4.73
N HIS A 114 8.45 12.41 -3.65
CA HIS A 114 6.99 12.60 -3.63
C HIS A 114 6.63 14.02 -3.20
N SER A 115 5.85 14.74 -4.03
CA SER A 115 5.41 16.11 -3.72
C SER A 115 4.60 16.18 -2.43
N ALA A 116 3.71 15.21 -2.19
CA ALA A 116 2.93 15.09 -0.94
C ALA A 116 3.78 14.80 0.31
N ALA A 117 5.08 14.52 0.14
CA ALA A 117 6.05 14.25 1.20
C ALA A 117 7.23 15.24 1.15
N ASP A 118 6.99 16.49 0.69
CA ASP A 118 8.01 17.54 0.58
C ASP A 118 9.24 17.13 -0.25
N GLY A 119 9.02 16.25 -1.24
CA GLY A 119 10.06 15.71 -2.11
C GLY A 119 10.91 14.61 -1.48
N LEU A 120 10.51 14.06 -0.32
CA LEU A 120 11.17 12.94 0.33
C LEU A 120 10.70 11.58 -0.22
N PRO A 121 11.57 10.55 -0.19
CA PRO A 121 11.16 9.18 -0.42
C PRO A 121 10.27 8.63 0.69
N PRO A 122 9.36 7.67 0.39
CA PRO A 122 8.42 7.13 1.37
C PRO A 122 9.06 6.59 2.65
N VAL A 123 10.17 5.86 2.55
CA VAL A 123 10.88 5.30 3.72
C VAL A 123 11.42 6.41 4.62
N GLU A 124 11.99 7.46 4.02
CA GLU A 124 12.56 8.57 4.76
C GLU A 124 11.47 9.42 5.43
N PHE A 125 10.39 9.70 4.69
CA PHE A 125 9.22 10.38 5.21
C PHE A 125 8.61 9.64 6.41
N GLU A 126 8.44 8.32 6.29
CA GLU A 126 7.93 7.48 7.37
C GLU A 126 8.86 7.49 8.61
N ARG A 127 10.18 7.41 8.39
CA ARG A 127 11.19 7.50 9.47
C ARG A 127 11.05 8.80 10.26
N ILE A 128 10.92 9.94 9.57
CA ILE A 128 10.77 11.26 10.20
C ILE A 128 9.47 11.34 11.00
N ILE A 129 8.35 10.86 10.44
CA ILE A 129 7.06 10.84 11.15
C ILE A 129 7.15 9.99 12.42
N ASN A 130 7.76 8.82 12.34
CA ASN A 130 7.89 7.91 13.48
C ASN A 130 8.75 8.52 14.59
N GLN A 131 9.86 9.19 14.24
CA GLN A 131 10.69 9.92 15.20
C GLN A 131 9.93 11.05 15.89
N LYS A 132 9.16 11.85 15.13
CA LYS A 132 8.31 12.92 15.68
C LYS A 132 7.26 12.35 16.65
N ARG A 133 6.60 11.25 16.28
CA ARG A 133 5.59 10.58 17.13
C ARG A 133 6.20 10.02 18.42
N ALA A 134 7.36 9.39 18.34
CA ALA A 134 8.06 8.87 19.51
C ALA A 134 8.41 10.01 20.49
N GLY A 135 9.00 11.09 20.00
CA GLY A 135 9.33 12.25 20.85
C GLY A 135 8.12 12.99 21.43
N ALA A 136 6.96 12.95 20.76
CA ALA A 136 5.72 13.49 21.32
C ALA A 136 5.17 12.61 22.46
N ARG A 137 5.20 11.28 22.30
CA ARG A 137 4.78 10.32 23.34
C ARG A 137 5.65 10.42 24.60
N SER A 138 6.97 10.51 24.44
CA SER A 138 7.89 10.64 25.58
C SER A 138 7.64 11.94 26.37
N ARG A 139 7.30 13.05 25.69
CA ARG A 139 6.94 14.31 26.37
C ARG A 139 5.60 14.22 27.10
N ALA A 140 4.61 13.56 26.52
CA ALA A 140 3.30 13.37 27.15
C ALA A 140 3.35 12.43 28.37
N GLN A 141 4.33 11.54 28.46
CA GLN A 141 4.53 10.64 29.61
C GLN A 141 5.36 11.27 30.75
N ALA A 142 6.07 12.36 30.46
CA ALA A 142 6.91 13.08 31.42
C ALA A 142 6.19 14.30 32.05
N ALA A 143 4.97 14.59 31.61
CA ALA A 143 4.09 15.64 32.12
C ALA A 143 2.94 15.03 32.91
#